data_AF-A0AAU9KT22-F1
#
_entry.id   AF-A0AAU9KT22-F1
#
_cell.length_a   1.000
_cell.length_b   1.000
_cell.length_c   1.000
_cell.angle_alpha   90.00
_cell.angle_beta   90.00
_cell.angle_gamma   90.00
#
_symmetry.space_group_name_H-M   'P 1'
#
loop_
_entity.id
_entity.type
_entity.pdbx_description
1 polymer ?
#
loop_
_entity_poly.entity_id
_entity_poly.type
_entity_poly.pdbx_seq_one_letter_code
_entity_poly.pdbx_strand_id
1 'polypeptide(L)'
;MISQLVRSLSSSRKNVNCRLLSVLRGISEDLLVSTSIGHQIGGDSHSALVDSLVRTNVVTAGSRLEAALRHVDRGDFVLTAFRDSSERYDNRPLKIGTVATISTPQQHAQVLGLLEPHLHPGMTAVDVGCGSGILVAAMSRLVGPFGFVTGVDIVPDLVTFSRENVQRSLGKEVADKQTKILLSTGKNDFGLAFDNKYDCIHIGVAVETKAEAESFLKYLKPGGGLLVPIGGAGAEQKLVKMTKLADGTVDKRDIMSVLCQPILDTVPEEVVHESRAEKLKRVEKALAEWRNAFEVEYERKPTRDDLMCNTYAKNLFEEFAALRK
;
A
#
# COMPACT_ATOMS: atom_id res chain seq x y z
N MET A 1 -56.66 33.28 7.93
CA MET A 1 -56.81 32.54 9.20
C MET A 1 -56.32 31.13 8.98
N ILE A 2 -55.26 30.73 9.71
CA ILE A 2 -54.89 29.34 10.10
C ILE A 2 -54.38 28.45 8.93
N SER A 3 -53.06 28.24 8.69
CA SER A 3 -52.08 27.33 9.37
C SER A 3 -52.64 25.89 9.53
N GLN A 4 -52.07 24.75 9.11
CA GLN A 4 -50.77 24.08 9.30
C GLN A 4 -50.85 22.75 8.49
N LEU A 5 -49.84 22.29 7.72
CA LEU A 5 -48.60 21.58 8.11
C LEU A 5 -48.75 20.05 8.21
N VAL A 6 -48.52 19.31 7.10
CA VAL A 6 -48.06 17.89 7.11
C VAL A 6 -47.11 17.61 5.93
N ARG A 7 -45.82 17.51 6.25
CA ARG A 7 -44.77 16.53 5.81
C ARG A 7 -44.74 16.13 4.32
N SER A 8 -43.79 16.59 3.50
CA SER A 8 -42.35 16.24 3.39
C SER A 8 -42.04 14.79 2.93
N LEU A 9 -41.19 14.74 1.89
CA LEU A 9 -40.35 13.63 1.40
C LEU A 9 -40.93 12.76 0.28
N SER A 10 -40.88 13.29 -0.94
CA SER A 10 -40.80 12.49 -2.17
C SER A 10 -39.43 11.81 -2.24
N SER A 11 -39.45 10.48 -2.39
CA SER A 11 -38.24 9.66 -2.48
C SER A 11 -37.54 9.86 -3.83
N SER A 12 -36.46 10.63 -3.87
CA SER A 12 -35.46 10.49 -4.92
C SER A 12 -34.53 9.34 -4.54
N ARG A 13 -34.83 8.13 -5.03
CA ARG A 13 -33.90 7.00 -4.99
C ARG A 13 -32.73 7.32 -5.93
N LYS A 14 -31.69 7.96 -5.40
CA LYS A 14 -30.36 7.87 -5.99
C LYS A 14 -29.84 6.48 -5.65
N ASN A 15 -29.85 5.59 -6.64
CA ASN A 15 -29.06 4.36 -6.62
C ASN A 15 -27.59 4.76 -6.55
N VAL A 16 -27.07 4.91 -5.33
CA VAL A 16 -25.63 4.90 -5.09
C VAL A 16 -25.21 3.44 -5.18
N ASN A 17 -24.78 3.06 -6.37
CA ASN A 17 -24.16 1.77 -6.63
C ASN A 17 -22.78 1.81 -5.96
N CYS A 18 -22.73 1.62 -4.64
CA CYS A 18 -21.48 1.40 -3.91
C CYS A 18 -20.90 0.06 -4.35
N ARG A 19 -20.16 0.07 -5.46
CA ARG A 19 -19.24 -1.01 -5.79
C ARG A 19 -18.12 -0.98 -4.75
N LEU A 20 -18.24 -1.84 -3.75
CA LEU A 20 -17.16 -2.18 -2.83
C LEU A 20 -16.02 -2.82 -3.66
N LEU A 21 -15.13 -1.98 -4.17
CA LEU A 21 -13.84 -2.40 -4.71
C LEU A 21 -12.93 -2.67 -3.51
N SER A 22 -12.86 -3.91 -3.05
CA SER A 22 -11.66 -4.31 -2.33
C SER A 22 -10.51 -4.16 -3.31
N VAL A 23 -9.52 -3.32 -2.97
CA VAL A 23 -8.38 -2.92 -3.82
C VAL A 23 -7.59 -4.12 -4.39
N LEU A 24 -7.81 -5.33 -3.86
CA LEU A 24 -7.17 -6.58 -4.29
C LEU A 24 -8.06 -7.56 -5.06
N ARG A 25 -9.38 -7.35 -5.18
CA ARG A 25 -10.23 -8.24 -6.01
C ARG A 25 -10.21 -7.77 -7.46
N GLY A 26 -9.11 -8.05 -8.15
CA GLY A 26 -9.01 -7.79 -9.59
C GLY A 26 -7.60 -7.90 -10.17
N ILE A 27 -6.56 -7.86 -9.34
CA ILE A 27 -5.21 -8.18 -9.77
C ILE A 27 -5.07 -9.70 -9.59
N SER A 28 -5.22 -10.48 -10.66
CA SER A 28 -4.87 -11.91 -10.58
C SER A 28 -3.39 -12.02 -10.20
N GLU A 29 -2.98 -13.13 -9.58
CA GLU A 29 -1.57 -13.40 -9.34
C GLU A 29 -0.75 -13.29 -10.65
N ASP A 30 -1.38 -13.55 -11.80
CA ASP A 30 -0.79 -13.38 -13.13
C ASP A 30 -0.53 -11.90 -13.52
N LEU A 31 -1.28 -10.93 -12.98
CA LEU A 31 -1.03 -9.51 -13.23
C LEU A 31 0.12 -8.96 -12.37
N LEU A 32 0.35 -9.55 -11.17
CA LEU A 32 1.59 -9.36 -10.41
C LEU A 32 2.81 -9.97 -11.14
N VAL A 33 2.56 -10.94 -12.03
CA VAL A 33 3.55 -11.55 -12.92
C VAL A 33 3.70 -10.77 -14.24
N SER A 34 2.75 -9.93 -14.65
CA SER A 34 2.72 -9.32 -15.99
C SER A 34 3.59 -8.06 -16.20
N THR A 35 4.35 -7.61 -15.19
CA THR A 35 5.48 -6.66 -15.40
C THR A 35 6.81 -7.38 -15.66
N SER A 36 6.77 -8.68 -15.96
CA SER A 36 7.91 -9.53 -16.33
C SER A 36 8.46 -9.18 -17.72
N ILE A 37 9.19 -8.07 -17.81
CA ILE A 37 10.35 -8.01 -18.71
C ILE A 37 11.59 -8.04 -17.82
N GLY A 38 12.01 -9.27 -17.49
CA GLY A 38 13.29 -9.50 -16.83
C GLY A 38 13.35 -10.77 -15.98
N HIS A 39 13.23 -11.96 -16.58
CA HIS A 39 13.68 -13.23 -15.97
C HIS A 39 15.19 -13.24 -15.59
N GLN A 40 15.89 -12.11 -15.76
CA GLN A 40 17.33 -11.95 -15.52
C GLN A 40 17.67 -11.20 -14.23
N ILE A 41 16.70 -10.56 -13.58
CA ILE A 41 16.90 -9.81 -12.33
C ILE A 41 16.42 -10.68 -11.18
N GLY A 42 17.28 -10.86 -10.18
CA GLY A 42 17.07 -11.74 -9.04
C GLY A 42 18.37 -12.42 -8.60
N GLY A 43 18.29 -13.26 -7.58
CA GLY A 43 19.42 -14.01 -7.08
C GLY A 43 19.08 -14.89 -5.88
N ASP A 44 20.01 -15.74 -5.47
CA ASP A 44 19.93 -16.55 -4.25
C ASP A 44 20.35 -15.78 -2.99
N SER A 45 20.92 -14.59 -3.18
CA SER A 45 21.42 -13.69 -2.16
C SER A 45 21.17 -12.23 -2.56
N HIS A 46 21.19 -11.32 -1.59
CA HIS A 46 21.07 -9.89 -1.87
C HIS A 46 22.19 -9.38 -2.78
N SER A 47 23.42 -9.90 -2.61
CA SER A 47 24.53 -9.54 -3.51
C SER A 47 24.24 -9.96 -4.94
N ALA A 48 23.80 -11.21 -5.17
CA ALA A 48 23.46 -11.69 -6.49
C ALA A 48 22.30 -10.89 -7.12
N LEU A 49 21.32 -10.49 -6.32
CA LEU A 49 20.27 -9.58 -6.75
C LEU A 49 20.84 -8.23 -7.22
N VAL A 50 21.70 -7.58 -6.43
CA VAL A 50 22.30 -6.29 -6.83
C VAL A 50 23.20 -6.45 -8.05
N ASP A 51 23.98 -7.52 -8.13
CA ASP A 51 24.82 -7.84 -9.29
C ASP A 51 23.97 -8.02 -10.56
N SER A 52 22.77 -8.61 -10.42
CA SER A 52 21.82 -8.71 -11.54
C SER A 52 21.33 -7.36 -12.02
N LEU A 53 21.02 -6.42 -11.11
CA LEU A 53 20.59 -5.05 -11.46
C LEU A 53 21.69 -4.28 -12.22
N VAL A 54 22.95 -4.48 -11.82
CA VAL A 54 24.10 -3.88 -12.51
C VAL A 54 24.31 -4.51 -13.88
N ARG A 55 24.30 -5.84 -13.95
CA ARG A 55 24.49 -6.60 -15.20
C ARG A 55 23.43 -6.27 -16.25
N THR A 56 22.19 -6.00 -15.83
CA THR A 56 21.09 -5.61 -16.72
C THR A 56 20.99 -4.10 -16.97
N ASN A 57 21.99 -3.30 -16.54
CA ASN A 57 22.06 -1.84 -16.69
C ASN A 57 20.89 -1.08 -16.05
N VAL A 58 20.23 -1.66 -15.03
CA VAL A 58 19.25 -0.92 -14.22
C VAL A 58 19.97 0.03 -13.26
N VAL A 59 21.15 -0.38 -12.78
CA VAL A 59 22.03 0.40 -11.92
C VAL A 59 23.39 0.51 -12.60
N THR A 60 23.95 1.71 -12.64
CA THR A 60 25.31 1.92 -13.19
C THR A 60 26.36 1.33 -12.26
N ALA A 61 27.27 0.52 -12.81
CA ALA A 61 28.37 -0.07 -12.07
C ALA A 61 29.28 0.99 -11.41
N GLY A 62 29.65 0.78 -10.15
CA GLY A 62 30.47 1.71 -9.35
C GLY A 62 29.74 2.98 -8.90
N SER A 63 28.41 3.07 -9.12
CA SER A 63 27.63 4.25 -8.73
C SER A 63 27.39 4.31 -7.22
N ARG A 64 27.07 5.52 -6.75
CA ARG A 64 26.63 5.73 -5.36
C ARG A 64 25.30 5.01 -5.08
N LEU A 65 24.42 4.92 -6.07
CA LEU A 65 23.21 4.10 -5.99
C LEU A 65 23.52 2.62 -5.76
N GLU A 66 24.46 2.03 -6.52
CA GLU A 66 24.88 0.65 -6.31
C GLU A 66 25.37 0.44 -4.87
N ALA A 67 26.27 1.33 -4.40
CA ALA A 67 26.80 1.27 -3.04
C ALA A 67 25.68 1.33 -1.99
N ALA A 68 24.67 2.19 -2.17
CA ALA A 68 23.53 2.28 -1.27
C ALA A 68 22.69 0.98 -1.28
N LEU A 69 22.39 0.44 -2.46
CA LEU A 69 21.62 -0.80 -2.61
C LEU A 69 22.33 -2.00 -1.97
N ARG A 70 23.66 -2.09 -2.07
CA ARG A 70 24.43 -3.17 -1.41
C ARG A 70 24.34 -3.15 0.12
N HIS A 71 24.04 -2.00 0.74
CA HIS A 71 23.92 -1.85 2.19
C HIS A 71 22.49 -2.02 2.73
N VAL A 72 21.50 -2.18 1.85
CA VAL A 72 20.08 -2.29 2.22
C VAL A 72 19.56 -3.62 1.71
N ASP A 73 19.74 -4.67 2.51
CA ASP A 73 19.32 -6.04 2.16
C ASP A 73 17.80 -6.11 2.05
N ARG A 74 17.29 -6.47 0.87
CA ARG A 74 15.85 -6.59 0.63
C ARG A 74 15.18 -7.58 1.59
N GLY A 75 15.90 -8.60 2.04
CA GLY A 75 15.43 -9.59 3.01
C GLY A 75 15.05 -9.01 4.37
N ASP A 76 15.59 -7.84 4.74
CA ASP A 76 15.20 -7.14 5.98
C ASP A 76 13.80 -6.51 5.91
N PHE A 77 13.25 -6.34 4.70
CA PHE A 77 12.04 -5.57 4.44
C PHE A 77 10.84 -6.43 4.02
N VAL A 78 10.99 -7.76 4.06
CA VAL A 78 9.91 -8.72 3.77
C VAL A 78 9.32 -9.30 5.05
N LEU A 79 8.07 -9.78 4.97
CA LEU A 79 7.44 -10.52 6.06
C LEU A 79 8.23 -11.79 6.38
N THR A 80 8.15 -12.25 7.63
CA THR A 80 8.85 -13.46 8.11
C THR A 80 8.61 -14.68 7.21
N ALA A 81 7.40 -14.84 6.66
CA ALA A 81 7.06 -15.92 5.74
C ALA A 81 7.93 -15.97 4.46
N PHE A 82 8.50 -14.83 4.04
CA PHE A 82 9.39 -14.74 2.89
C PHE A 82 10.88 -14.72 3.29
N ARG A 83 11.23 -14.51 4.56
CA ARG A 83 12.64 -14.34 4.97
C ARG A 83 13.48 -15.60 4.76
N ASP A 84 12.88 -16.77 4.98
CA ASP A 84 13.55 -18.06 4.77
C ASP A 84 13.38 -18.58 3.34
N SER A 85 12.57 -17.90 2.51
CA SER A 85 12.34 -18.26 1.12
C SER A 85 13.34 -17.56 0.20
N SER A 86 13.75 -18.23 -0.89
CA SER A 86 14.50 -17.60 -1.98
C SER A 86 13.73 -16.47 -2.65
N GLU A 87 12.40 -16.49 -2.53
CA GLU A 87 11.47 -15.51 -3.10
C GLU A 87 11.76 -14.06 -2.70
N ARG A 88 12.43 -13.82 -1.56
CA ARG A 88 12.76 -12.46 -1.08
C ARG A 88 13.63 -11.67 -2.06
N TYR A 89 14.37 -12.35 -2.92
CA TYR A 89 15.25 -11.75 -3.93
C TYR A 89 14.72 -11.89 -5.35
N ASP A 90 13.52 -12.46 -5.55
CA ASP A 90 12.89 -12.49 -6.87
C ASP A 90 12.53 -11.07 -7.34
N ASN A 91 12.60 -10.83 -8.64
CA ASN A 91 12.15 -9.57 -9.23
C ASN A 91 10.62 -9.50 -9.37
N ARG A 92 9.92 -9.60 -8.23
CA ARG A 92 8.45 -9.51 -8.16
C ARG A 92 7.99 -8.82 -6.88
N PRO A 93 6.74 -8.29 -6.85
CA PRO A 93 6.19 -7.74 -5.63
C PRO A 93 5.90 -8.85 -4.61
N LEU A 94 6.12 -8.56 -3.32
CA LEU A 94 5.76 -9.47 -2.22
C LEU A 94 4.76 -8.79 -1.30
N LYS A 95 3.78 -9.54 -0.78
CA LYS A 95 2.76 -8.98 0.14
C LYS A 95 3.40 -8.51 1.44
N ILE A 96 2.99 -7.33 1.91
CA ILE A 96 3.34 -6.77 3.23
C ILE A 96 2.03 -6.32 3.89
N GLY A 97 1.54 -7.12 4.83
CA GLY A 97 0.22 -6.92 5.43
C GLY A 97 -0.94 -7.15 4.44
N THR A 98 -2.05 -6.47 4.70
CA THR A 98 -3.36 -6.77 4.12
C THR A 98 -3.65 -6.06 2.81
N VAL A 99 -3.09 -4.87 2.60
CA VAL A 99 -3.42 -3.97 1.48
C VAL A 99 -2.23 -3.53 0.64
N ALA A 100 -1.01 -4.00 0.96
CA ALA A 100 0.21 -3.49 0.36
C ALA A 100 1.17 -4.60 -0.09
N THR A 101 2.08 -4.21 -0.99
CA THR A 101 3.20 -5.02 -1.41
C THR A 101 4.49 -4.21 -1.29
N ILE A 102 5.61 -4.88 -1.01
CA ILE A 102 6.92 -4.34 -1.33
C ILE A 102 7.11 -4.47 -2.84
N SER A 103 7.43 -3.36 -3.54
CA SER A 103 7.59 -3.33 -4.99
C SER A 103 8.77 -4.20 -5.45
N THR A 104 8.90 -4.41 -6.77
CA THR A 104 10.03 -5.19 -7.31
C THR A 104 11.37 -4.51 -6.98
N PRO A 105 12.46 -5.28 -6.81
CA PRO A 105 13.79 -4.70 -6.62
C PRO A 105 14.20 -3.80 -7.81
N GLN A 106 13.83 -4.17 -9.04
CA GLN A 106 14.05 -3.32 -10.22
C GLN A 106 13.34 -1.97 -10.08
N GLN A 107 12.07 -1.94 -9.67
CA GLN A 107 11.32 -0.70 -9.52
C GLN A 107 11.94 0.21 -8.45
N HIS A 108 12.38 -0.34 -7.31
CA HIS A 108 13.10 0.46 -6.31
C HIS A 108 14.39 1.07 -6.87
N ALA A 109 15.19 0.28 -7.60
CA ALA A 109 16.42 0.77 -8.20
C ALA A 109 16.16 1.89 -9.23
N GLN A 110 15.14 1.74 -10.07
CA GLN A 110 14.74 2.76 -11.05
C GLN A 110 14.26 4.05 -10.36
N VAL A 111 13.39 3.93 -9.35
CA VAL A 111 12.90 5.07 -8.57
C VAL A 111 14.06 5.81 -7.89
N LEU A 112 14.96 5.07 -7.23
CA LEU A 112 16.12 5.66 -6.57
C LEU A 112 17.06 6.33 -7.58
N GLY A 113 17.28 5.74 -8.76
CA GLY A 113 18.09 6.36 -9.82
C GLY A 113 17.49 7.67 -10.35
N LEU A 114 16.16 7.73 -10.48
CA LEU A 114 15.46 8.97 -10.88
C LEU A 114 15.55 10.08 -9.82
N LEU A 115 15.62 9.68 -8.55
CA LEU A 115 15.68 10.59 -7.39
C LEU A 115 17.11 10.90 -6.94
N GLU A 116 18.11 10.12 -7.34
CA GLU A 116 19.51 10.26 -6.92
C GLU A 116 20.06 11.69 -7.07
N PRO A 117 19.74 12.46 -8.13
CA PRO A 117 20.17 13.86 -8.25
C PRO A 117 19.62 14.82 -7.16
N HIS A 118 18.64 14.38 -6.37
CA HIS A 118 18.04 15.13 -5.27
C HIS A 118 18.30 14.47 -3.91
N LEU A 119 19.21 13.50 -3.85
CA LEU A 119 19.55 12.73 -2.64
C LEU A 119 21.04 12.86 -2.34
N HIS A 120 21.52 14.06 -1.99
CA HIS A 120 22.92 14.33 -1.64
C HIS A 120 23.17 14.34 -0.13
N PRO A 121 24.44 14.19 0.33
CA PRO A 121 24.78 14.27 1.73
C PRO A 121 24.21 15.52 2.42
N GLY A 122 23.50 15.35 3.53
CA GLY A 122 22.87 16.45 4.28
C GLY A 122 21.46 16.83 3.81
N MET A 123 20.96 16.24 2.72
CA MET A 123 19.62 16.52 2.22
C MET A 123 18.51 15.83 3.02
N THR A 124 17.31 16.35 2.85
CA THR A 124 16.10 15.86 3.48
C THR A 124 15.16 15.23 2.45
N ALA A 125 14.68 14.02 2.71
CA ALA A 125 13.77 13.31 1.82
C ALA A 125 12.52 12.82 2.55
N VAL A 126 11.44 12.58 1.79
CA VAL A 126 10.24 11.91 2.30
C VAL A 126 9.72 10.88 1.31
N ASP A 127 9.27 9.75 1.87
CA ASP A 127 8.65 8.64 1.16
C ASP A 127 7.21 8.45 1.69
N VAL A 128 6.21 8.78 0.86
CA VAL A 128 4.78 8.67 1.18
C VAL A 128 4.22 7.37 0.64
N GLY A 129 3.58 6.58 1.50
CA GLY A 129 3.27 5.17 1.21
C GLY A 129 4.52 4.30 1.37
N CYS A 130 5.28 4.53 2.44
CA CYS A 130 6.59 3.91 2.63
C CYS A 130 6.54 2.39 2.85
N GLY A 131 5.39 1.83 3.21
CA GLY A 131 5.13 0.40 3.28
C GLY A 131 6.16 -0.36 4.12
N SER A 132 7.09 -1.04 3.46
CA SER A 132 8.13 -1.83 4.12
C SER A 132 9.25 -1.00 4.75
N GLY A 133 9.44 0.24 4.31
CA GLY A 133 10.53 1.13 4.72
C GLY A 133 11.83 1.01 3.90
N ILE A 134 11.87 0.18 2.86
CA ILE A 134 13.11 -0.07 2.09
C ILE A 134 13.63 1.18 1.36
N LEU A 135 12.74 1.99 0.78
CA LEU A 135 13.14 3.25 0.14
C LEU A 135 13.60 4.29 1.17
N VAL A 136 12.98 4.32 2.37
CA VAL A 136 13.45 5.16 3.49
C VAL A 136 14.89 4.80 3.86
N ALA A 137 15.20 3.52 4.02
CA ALA A 137 16.55 3.04 4.34
C ALA A 137 17.56 3.36 3.22
N ALA A 138 17.19 3.13 1.96
CA ALA A 138 18.05 3.40 0.81
C ALA A 138 18.31 4.91 0.63
N MET A 139 17.28 5.74 0.74
CA MET A 139 17.43 7.20 0.72
C MET A 139 18.31 7.68 1.88
N SER A 140 18.17 7.11 3.08
CA SER A 140 19.03 7.44 4.24
C SER A 140 20.50 7.17 3.97
N ARG A 141 20.84 6.06 3.29
CA ARG A 141 22.22 5.80 2.84
C ARG A 141 22.73 6.84 1.84
N LEU A 142 21.86 7.31 0.93
CA LEU A 142 22.24 8.29 -0.10
C LEU A 142 22.43 9.72 0.45
N VAL A 143 21.56 10.15 1.38
CA VAL A 143 21.67 11.46 2.05
C VAL A 143 22.67 11.47 3.21
N GLY A 144 23.19 10.30 3.58
CA GLY A 144 24.31 10.15 4.50
C GLY A 144 24.01 10.61 5.94
N PRO A 145 25.05 10.67 6.79
CA PRO A 145 24.89 10.82 8.24
C PRO A 145 24.32 12.15 8.71
N PHE A 146 24.37 13.18 7.85
CA PHE A 146 23.83 14.51 8.13
C PHE A 146 22.48 14.76 7.45
N GLY A 147 22.01 13.82 6.63
CA GLY A 147 20.70 13.89 5.99
C GLY A 147 19.61 13.31 6.89
N PHE A 148 18.37 13.45 6.43
CA PHE A 148 17.22 12.96 7.18
C PHE A 148 16.09 12.50 6.26
N VAL A 149 15.52 11.32 6.52
CA VAL A 149 14.45 10.74 5.69
C VAL A 149 13.21 10.46 6.51
N THR A 150 12.08 11.02 6.09
CA THR A 150 10.77 10.74 6.68
C THR A 150 10.05 9.65 5.87
N GLY A 151 9.58 8.60 6.50
CA GLY A 151 8.59 7.69 5.92
C GLY A 151 7.19 8.05 6.42
N VAL A 152 6.18 7.93 5.55
CA VAL A 152 4.78 8.12 5.93
C VAL A 152 3.97 6.94 5.42
N ASP A 153 3.12 6.36 6.28
CA ASP A 153 2.13 5.37 5.86
C ASP A 153 0.80 5.58 6.58
N ILE A 154 -0.30 5.16 5.98
CA ILE A 154 -1.64 5.25 6.57
C ILE A 154 -1.97 4.02 7.43
N VAL A 155 -1.34 2.87 7.16
CA VAL A 155 -1.63 1.62 7.87
C VAL A 155 -0.77 1.53 9.13
N PRO A 156 -1.34 1.50 10.34
CA PRO A 156 -0.57 1.46 11.60
C PRO A 156 0.42 0.30 11.69
N ASP A 157 0.03 -0.88 11.19
CA ASP A 157 0.89 -2.06 11.17
C ASP A 157 2.08 -1.88 10.23
N LEU A 158 1.90 -1.20 9.08
CA LEU A 158 2.99 -0.87 8.16
C LEU A 158 3.92 0.20 8.75
N VAL A 159 3.41 1.16 9.52
CA VAL A 159 4.25 2.13 10.25
C VAL A 159 5.19 1.41 11.23
N THR A 160 4.66 0.44 11.96
CA THR A 160 5.45 -0.36 12.91
C THR A 160 6.45 -1.25 12.16
N PHE A 161 5.98 -1.98 11.16
CA PHE A 161 6.80 -2.85 10.32
C PHE A 161 7.94 -2.09 9.63
N SER A 162 7.65 -0.93 9.04
CA SER A 162 8.63 -0.04 8.41
C SER A 162 9.71 0.40 9.39
N ARG A 163 9.32 0.87 10.58
CA ARG A 163 10.25 1.32 11.62
C ARG A 163 11.19 0.20 12.04
N GLU A 164 10.66 -1.00 12.29
CA GLU A 164 11.45 -2.16 12.70
C GLU A 164 12.42 -2.60 11.60
N ASN A 165 11.97 -2.61 10.34
CA ASN A 165 12.82 -2.99 9.21
C ASN A 165 13.96 -1.99 8.98
N VAL A 166 13.67 -0.70 9.03
CA VAL A 166 14.68 0.36 8.91
C VAL A 166 15.71 0.27 10.05
N GLN A 167 15.26 0.05 11.29
CA GLN A 167 16.17 -0.14 12.44
C GLN A 167 17.02 -1.41 12.31
N ARG A 168 16.47 -2.50 11.78
CA ARG A 168 17.21 -3.73 11.50
C ARG A 168 18.30 -3.51 10.46
N SER A 169 17.94 -2.85 9.35
CA SER A 169 18.83 -2.66 8.20
C SER A 169 19.93 -1.61 8.46
N LEU A 170 19.61 -0.50 9.10
CA LEU A 170 20.58 0.59 9.35
C LEU A 170 21.31 0.45 10.69
N GLY A 171 20.77 -0.35 11.61
CA GLY A 171 21.11 -0.30 13.03
C GLY A 171 20.31 0.77 13.75
N LYS A 172 19.81 0.44 14.95
CA LYS A 172 18.87 1.29 15.71
C LYS A 172 19.36 2.72 15.92
N GLU A 173 20.62 2.91 16.33
CA GLU A 173 21.17 4.25 16.59
C GLU A 173 21.20 5.13 15.33
N VAL A 174 21.59 4.54 14.20
CA VAL A 174 21.65 5.24 12.91
C VAL A 174 20.23 5.58 12.44
N ALA A 175 19.32 4.61 12.49
CA ALA A 175 17.93 4.78 12.09
C ALA A 175 17.23 5.88 12.92
N ASP A 176 17.39 5.87 14.24
CA ASP A 176 16.73 6.85 15.12
C ASP A 176 17.26 8.28 14.92
N LYS A 177 18.51 8.43 14.45
CA LYS A 177 19.12 9.74 14.14
C LYS A 177 18.76 10.26 12.75
N GLN A 178 18.64 9.38 11.75
CA GLN A 178 18.53 9.75 10.34
C GLN A 178 17.14 9.55 9.76
N THR A 179 16.23 8.87 10.47
CA THR A 179 14.91 8.54 9.94
C THR A 179 13.78 8.77 10.93
N LYS A 180 12.57 8.96 10.40
CA LYS A 180 11.33 8.95 11.20
C LYS A 180 10.19 8.38 10.38
N ILE A 181 9.44 7.46 10.96
CA ILE A 181 8.23 6.91 10.33
C ILE A 181 6.99 7.51 11.01
N LEU A 182 6.11 8.12 10.21
CA LEU A 182 4.88 8.79 10.63
C LEU A 182 3.64 8.01 10.20
N LEU A 183 2.59 8.13 11.01
CA LEU A 183 1.24 7.68 10.66
C LEU A 183 0.48 8.84 10.01
N SER A 184 -0.06 8.61 8.82
CA SER A 184 -1.01 9.51 8.16
C SER A 184 -2.43 9.23 8.63
N THR A 185 -3.26 10.28 8.67
CA THR A 185 -4.71 10.16 8.97
C THR A 185 -5.57 10.13 7.70
N GLY A 186 -4.94 10.12 6.51
CA GLY A 186 -5.58 10.09 5.20
C GLY A 186 -4.78 10.84 4.13
N LYS A 187 -5.19 10.73 2.86
CA LYS A 187 -4.49 11.33 1.71
C LYS A 187 -4.28 12.85 1.76
N ASN A 188 -4.94 13.55 2.68
CA ASN A 188 -4.81 15.00 2.85
C ASN A 188 -4.02 15.41 4.11
N ASP A 189 -3.68 14.46 4.99
CA ASP A 189 -2.92 14.71 6.21
C ASP A 189 -1.88 13.62 6.46
N PHE A 190 -0.63 13.98 6.16
CA PHE A 190 0.55 13.12 6.26
C PHE A 190 1.33 13.33 7.58
N GLY A 191 0.84 14.19 8.48
CA GLY A 191 1.60 14.62 9.66
C GLY A 191 2.87 15.43 9.30
N LEU A 192 2.93 15.99 8.09
CA LEU A 192 4.04 16.80 7.58
C LEU A 192 3.71 18.29 7.69
N ALA A 193 4.70 19.10 8.10
CA ALA A 193 4.57 20.55 8.09
C ALA A 193 4.66 21.12 6.66
N PHE A 194 3.96 22.21 6.38
CA PHE A 194 4.02 22.93 5.08
C PHE A 194 5.17 23.94 5.07
N ASP A 195 6.41 23.47 5.18
CA ASP A 195 7.59 24.31 5.43
C ASP A 195 8.67 24.24 4.34
N ASN A 196 8.34 23.73 3.15
CA ASN A 196 9.30 23.45 2.06
C ASN A 196 10.54 22.69 2.56
N LYS A 197 10.37 21.72 3.45
CA LYS A 197 11.49 21.05 4.11
C LYS A 197 12.26 20.07 3.23
N TYR A 198 11.71 19.54 2.14
CA TYR A 198 12.30 18.38 1.47
C TYR A 198 13.02 18.74 0.17
N ASP A 199 14.23 18.19 0.00
CA ASP A 199 14.96 18.19 -1.28
C ASP A 199 14.40 17.12 -2.23
N CYS A 200 13.88 16.01 -1.69
CA CYS A 200 13.35 14.89 -2.44
C CYS A 200 12.02 14.39 -1.86
N ILE A 201 11.01 14.21 -2.70
CA ILE A 201 9.73 13.60 -2.35
C ILE A 201 9.46 12.42 -3.28
N HIS A 202 9.24 11.25 -2.70
CA HIS A 202 8.69 10.09 -3.38
C HIS A 202 7.28 9.83 -2.88
N ILE A 203 6.35 9.60 -3.81
CA ILE A 203 5.01 9.10 -3.52
C ILE A 203 4.93 7.68 -4.09
N GLY A 204 4.94 6.68 -3.23
CA GLY A 204 4.91 5.25 -3.61
C GLY A 204 3.52 4.73 -3.99
N VAL A 205 2.49 5.57 -3.86
CA VAL A 205 1.10 5.27 -4.16
C VAL A 205 0.56 6.21 -5.24
N ALA A 206 -0.35 5.72 -6.07
CA ALA A 206 -0.93 6.49 -7.17
C ALA A 206 -1.92 7.53 -6.65
N VAL A 207 -1.74 8.77 -7.10
CA VAL A 207 -2.73 9.85 -6.91
C VAL A 207 -3.69 9.90 -8.09
N GLU A 208 -4.91 10.35 -7.87
CA GLU A 208 -5.95 10.29 -8.92
C GLU A 208 -5.77 11.37 -9.97
N THR A 209 -5.30 12.55 -9.55
CA THR A 209 -5.28 13.75 -10.40
C THR A 209 -3.94 14.46 -10.41
N LYS A 210 -3.68 15.21 -11.48
CA LYS A 210 -2.52 16.10 -11.57
C LYS A 210 -2.51 17.18 -10.49
N ALA A 211 -3.67 17.70 -10.12
CA ALA A 211 -3.79 18.71 -9.07
C ALA A 211 -3.38 18.14 -7.70
N GLU A 212 -3.76 16.89 -7.41
CA GLU A 212 -3.34 16.17 -6.21
C GLU A 212 -1.81 15.95 -6.20
N ALA A 213 -1.22 15.54 -7.32
CA ALA A 213 0.23 15.43 -7.48
C ALA A 213 0.94 16.77 -7.23
N GLU A 214 0.44 17.86 -7.81
CA GLU A 214 1.01 19.20 -7.66
C GLU A 214 0.88 19.75 -6.24
N SER A 215 -0.09 19.26 -5.45
CA SER A 215 -0.26 19.68 -4.06
C SER A 215 0.95 19.35 -3.18
N PHE A 216 1.78 18.37 -3.56
CA PHE A 216 3.01 18.02 -2.85
C PHE A 216 4.15 19.03 -3.05
N LEU A 217 4.07 19.91 -4.05
CA LEU A 217 5.10 20.92 -4.33
C LEU A 217 5.27 21.95 -3.20
N LYS A 218 4.28 22.07 -2.30
CA LYS A 218 4.35 22.91 -1.09
C LYS A 218 5.32 22.38 -0.02
N TYR A 219 5.68 21.11 -0.09
CA TYR A 219 6.68 20.50 0.80
C TYR A 219 8.09 20.53 0.22
N LEU A 220 8.23 20.89 -1.06
CA LEU A 220 9.46 20.77 -1.83
C LEU A 220 10.25 22.08 -1.83
N LYS A 221 11.55 22.01 -1.53
CA LYS A 221 12.49 23.13 -1.69
C LYS A 221 12.63 23.53 -3.16
N PRO A 222 12.96 24.81 -3.45
CA PRO A 222 13.57 25.15 -4.74
C PRO A 222 14.82 24.29 -4.99
N GLY A 223 14.94 23.74 -6.19
CA GLY A 223 15.93 22.74 -6.59
C GLY A 223 15.52 21.28 -6.31
N GLY A 224 14.43 21.06 -5.57
CA GLY A 224 14.00 19.72 -5.17
C GLY A 224 13.28 18.93 -6.27
N GLY A 225 13.27 17.61 -6.10
CA GLY A 225 12.59 16.66 -6.99
C GLY A 225 11.41 15.95 -6.33
N LEU A 226 10.34 15.76 -7.09
CA LEU A 226 9.15 14.98 -6.74
C LEU A 226 8.98 13.86 -7.78
N LEU A 227 8.72 12.64 -7.33
CA LEU A 227 8.35 11.52 -8.18
C LEU A 227 7.03 10.92 -7.68
N VAL A 228 6.03 10.86 -8.56
CA VAL A 228 4.66 10.49 -8.20
C VAL A 228 3.95 9.76 -9.34
N PRO A 229 3.31 8.61 -9.09
CA PRO A 229 2.41 7.97 -10.05
C PRO A 229 1.06 8.69 -10.06
N ILE A 230 0.56 9.00 -11.26
CA ILE A 230 -0.72 9.66 -11.47
C ILE A 230 -1.63 8.75 -12.31
N GLY A 231 -2.80 8.42 -11.78
CA GLY A 231 -3.84 7.65 -12.46
C GLY A 231 -4.80 7.00 -11.47
N GLY A 232 -6.10 7.05 -11.77
CA GLY A 232 -7.14 6.47 -10.91
C GLY A 232 -7.11 4.95 -10.86
N ALA A 233 -7.82 4.37 -9.89
CA ALA A 233 -7.94 2.92 -9.74
C ALA A 233 -8.52 2.27 -11.01
N GLY A 234 -7.80 1.30 -11.59
CA GLY A 234 -8.21 0.60 -12.81
C GLY A 234 -7.97 1.35 -14.12
N ALA A 235 -7.30 2.51 -14.08
CA ALA A 235 -6.82 3.22 -15.26
C ALA A 235 -5.31 3.01 -15.46
N GLU A 236 -4.80 3.34 -16.65
CA GLU A 236 -3.37 3.45 -16.87
C GLU A 236 -2.80 4.53 -15.93
N GLN A 237 -1.72 4.21 -15.22
CA GLN A 237 -1.02 5.16 -14.37
C GLN A 237 0.33 5.50 -14.99
N LYS A 238 0.72 6.77 -14.86
CA LYS A 238 2.00 7.29 -15.34
C LYS A 238 2.85 7.77 -14.17
N LEU A 239 4.10 7.35 -14.13
CA LEU A 239 5.10 7.90 -13.22
C LEU A 239 5.56 9.26 -13.76
N VAL A 240 5.36 10.32 -12.97
CA VAL A 240 5.71 11.69 -13.34
C VAL A 240 6.80 12.19 -12.41
N LYS A 241 7.87 12.75 -13.00
CA LYS A 241 8.90 13.48 -12.27
C LYS A 241 8.62 14.98 -12.38
N MET A 242 8.66 15.68 -11.26
CA MET A 242 8.58 17.13 -11.19
C MET A 242 9.84 17.69 -10.51
N THR A 243 10.40 18.77 -11.04
CA THR A 243 11.53 19.48 -10.41
C THR A 243 11.13 20.93 -10.21
N LYS A 244 11.18 21.40 -8.96
CA LYS A 244 10.91 22.81 -8.64
C LYS A 244 12.19 23.59 -8.87
N LEU A 245 12.22 24.48 -9.84
CA LEU A 245 13.39 25.27 -10.19
C LEU A 245 13.61 26.41 -9.18
N ALA A 246 14.78 27.04 -9.24
CA ALA A 246 15.18 28.11 -8.32
C ALA A 246 14.26 29.35 -8.41
N ASP A 247 13.68 29.60 -9.59
CA ASP A 247 12.73 30.69 -9.83
C ASP A 247 11.28 30.36 -9.41
N GLY A 248 11.06 29.16 -8.86
CA GLY A 248 9.75 28.66 -8.44
C GLY A 248 8.92 28.00 -9.54
N THR A 249 9.37 28.01 -10.80
CA THR A 249 8.72 27.25 -11.88
C THR A 249 8.94 25.75 -11.71
N VAL A 250 8.15 24.92 -12.39
CA VAL A 250 8.18 23.46 -12.21
C VAL A 250 8.34 22.78 -13.56
N ASP A 251 9.48 22.11 -13.75
CA ASP A 251 9.70 21.18 -14.86
C ASP A 251 8.95 19.87 -14.57
N LYS A 252 8.24 19.33 -15.56
CA LYS A 252 7.39 18.13 -15.42
C LYS A 252 7.65 17.17 -16.58
N ARG A 253 7.93 15.91 -16.26
CA ARG A 253 8.22 14.87 -17.27
C ARG A 253 7.47 13.59 -16.96
N ASP A 254 6.76 13.08 -17.96
CA ASP A 254 6.25 11.71 -17.96
C ASP A 254 7.44 10.76 -18.12
N ILE A 255 7.60 9.81 -17.21
CA ILE A 255 8.75 8.90 -17.19
C ILE A 255 8.38 7.57 -17.85
N MET A 256 7.39 6.88 -17.30
CA MET A 256 6.96 5.56 -17.75
C MET A 256 5.57 5.21 -17.23
N SER A 257 4.90 4.24 -17.85
CA SER A 257 3.68 3.65 -17.31
C SER A 257 4.03 2.75 -16.11
N VAL A 258 3.19 2.77 -15.09
CA VAL A 258 3.39 2.03 -13.83
C VAL A 258 2.05 1.49 -13.32
N LEU A 259 2.12 0.62 -12.32
CA LEU A 259 0.96 0.16 -11.57
C LEU A 259 1.31 0.16 -10.08
N CYS A 260 0.73 1.10 -9.35
CA CYS A 260 0.87 1.29 -7.92
C CYS A 260 -0.50 1.20 -7.23
N GLN A 261 -0.49 0.83 -5.96
CA GLN A 261 -1.67 0.94 -5.09
C GLN A 261 -2.15 2.39 -5.03
N PRO A 262 -3.46 2.64 -4.95
CA PRO A 262 -3.99 4.00 -4.85
C PRO A 262 -3.64 4.63 -3.49
N ILE A 263 -3.49 5.95 -3.46
CA ILE A 263 -3.47 6.71 -2.22
C ILE A 263 -4.84 6.60 -1.52
N LEU A 264 -4.83 6.47 -0.19
CA LEU A 264 -6.03 6.11 0.57
C LEU A 264 -6.48 7.27 1.47
N ASP A 265 -7.78 7.49 1.54
CA ASP A 265 -8.40 8.39 2.53
C ASP A 265 -8.46 7.75 3.92
N THR A 266 -8.70 6.44 3.96
CA THR A 266 -8.82 5.64 5.19
C THR A 266 -8.23 4.26 4.94
N VAL A 267 -7.78 3.59 6.01
CA VAL A 267 -7.36 2.19 5.91
C VAL A 267 -8.58 1.34 5.56
N PRO A 268 -8.58 0.56 4.46
CA PRO A 268 -9.66 -0.35 4.16
C PRO A 268 -9.82 -1.35 5.29
N GLU A 269 -11.06 -1.57 5.74
CA GLU A 269 -11.32 -2.68 6.67
C GLU A 269 -10.91 -3.98 6.01
N GLU A 270 -10.12 -4.78 6.74
CA GLU A 270 -9.77 -6.11 6.29
C GLU A 270 -11.07 -6.92 6.21
N VAL A 271 -11.52 -7.22 5.00
CA VAL A 271 -12.65 -8.11 4.81
C VAL A 271 -12.14 -9.52 5.13
N VAL A 272 -12.24 -9.92 6.39
CA VAL A 272 -11.92 -11.29 6.82
C VAL A 272 -12.82 -12.22 6.02
N HIS A 273 -12.23 -12.84 5.00
CA HIS A 273 -12.91 -13.84 4.22
C HIS A 273 -12.90 -15.13 5.03
N GLU A 274 -13.97 -15.37 5.78
CA GLU A 274 -14.21 -16.70 6.34
C GLU A 274 -14.08 -17.72 5.20
N SER A 275 -13.20 -18.71 5.39
CA SER A 275 -13.10 -19.86 4.51
C SER A 275 -14.45 -20.56 4.41
N ARG A 276 -14.66 -21.34 3.35
CA ARG A 276 -15.89 -22.15 3.21
C ARG A 276 -16.14 -23.02 4.46
N ALA A 277 -15.08 -23.56 5.06
CA ALA A 277 -15.16 -24.38 6.26
C ALA A 277 -15.57 -23.58 7.49
N GLU A 278 -15.02 -22.37 7.68
CA GLU A 278 -15.40 -21.47 8.77
C GLU A 278 -16.83 -20.99 8.64
N LYS A 279 -17.26 -20.61 7.43
CA LYS A 279 -18.66 -20.24 7.14
C LYS A 279 -19.60 -21.38 7.46
N LEU A 280 -19.26 -22.60 7.02
CA LEU A 280 -20.07 -23.78 7.28
C LEU A 280 -20.22 -24.01 8.79
N LYS A 281 -19.11 -23.96 9.55
CA LYS A 281 -19.12 -24.12 11.01
C LYS A 281 -19.93 -23.04 11.73
N ARG A 282 -19.83 -21.78 11.29
CA ARG A 282 -20.63 -20.66 11.84
C ARG A 282 -22.11 -20.88 11.60
N VAL A 283 -22.49 -21.20 10.37
CA VAL A 283 -23.89 -21.40 9.99
C VAL A 283 -24.48 -22.64 10.67
N GLU A 284 -23.74 -23.74 10.77
CA GLU A 284 -24.14 -24.94 11.52
C GLU A 284 -24.40 -24.62 13.00
N LYS A 285 -23.49 -23.87 13.63
CA LYS A 285 -23.64 -23.42 15.01
C LYS A 285 -24.89 -22.56 15.19
N ALA A 286 -25.08 -21.56 14.32
CA ALA A 286 -26.23 -20.64 14.40
C ALA A 286 -27.58 -21.36 14.16
N LEU A 287 -27.63 -22.33 13.24
CA LEU A 287 -28.82 -23.18 13.04
C LEU A 287 -29.10 -24.05 14.26
N ALA A 288 -28.06 -24.59 14.91
CA ALA A 288 -28.22 -25.37 16.14
C ALA A 288 -28.71 -24.51 17.31
N GLU A 289 -28.18 -23.29 17.47
CA GLU A 289 -28.62 -22.32 18.47
C GLU A 289 -30.07 -21.91 18.26
N TRP A 290 -30.46 -21.60 17.02
CA TRP A 290 -31.84 -21.30 16.68
C TRP A 290 -32.78 -22.48 16.99
N ARG A 291 -32.38 -23.70 16.63
CA ARG A 291 -33.17 -24.91 16.93
C ARG A 291 -33.35 -25.08 18.44
N ASN A 292 -32.29 -24.91 19.22
CA ASN A 292 -32.37 -25.02 20.67
C ASN A 292 -33.28 -23.95 21.28
N ALA A 293 -33.19 -22.70 20.80
CA ALA A 293 -34.07 -21.62 21.26
C ALA A 293 -35.55 -21.93 20.93
N PHE A 294 -35.82 -22.45 19.72
CA PHE A 294 -37.16 -22.87 19.34
C PHE A 294 -37.70 -24.00 20.22
N GLU A 295 -36.88 -25.02 20.50
CA GLU A 295 -37.30 -26.15 21.35
C GLU A 295 -37.62 -25.72 22.79
N VAL A 296 -36.90 -24.72 23.32
CA VAL A 296 -37.19 -24.14 24.64
C VAL A 296 -38.49 -23.32 24.63
N GLU A 297 -38.75 -22.58 23.57
CA GLU A 297 -39.92 -21.70 23.49
C GLU A 297 -41.23 -22.44 23.20
N TYR A 298 -41.18 -23.48 22.37
CA TYR A 298 -42.37 -24.18 21.87
C TYR A 298 -42.51 -25.61 22.40
N GLU A 299 -41.57 -26.06 23.24
CA GLU A 299 -41.52 -27.42 23.84
C GLU A 299 -41.63 -28.56 22.82
N ARG A 300 -41.22 -28.31 21.57
CA ARG A 300 -41.22 -29.27 20.47
C ARG A 300 -40.09 -28.96 19.49
N LYS A 301 -39.72 -29.95 18.68
CA LYS A 301 -38.77 -29.76 17.58
C LYS A 301 -39.37 -28.86 16.48
N PRO A 302 -38.58 -27.96 15.87
CA PRO A 302 -39.04 -27.19 14.73
C PRO A 302 -39.24 -28.08 13.50
N THR A 303 -40.32 -27.81 12.76
CA THR A 303 -40.60 -28.39 11.45
C THR A 303 -39.88 -27.60 10.35
N ARG A 304 -39.94 -28.12 9.12
CA ARG A 304 -39.45 -27.37 7.95
C ARG A 304 -40.20 -26.04 7.77
N ASP A 305 -41.52 -26.03 8.01
CA ASP A 305 -42.32 -24.82 7.85
C ASP A 305 -41.96 -23.77 8.89
N ASP A 306 -41.71 -24.18 10.16
CA ASP A 306 -41.23 -23.27 11.21
C ASP A 306 -39.90 -22.59 10.82
N LEU A 307 -38.97 -23.36 10.22
CA LEU A 307 -37.70 -22.84 9.73
C LEU A 307 -37.90 -21.86 8.58
N MET A 308 -38.76 -22.21 7.60
CA MET A 308 -38.97 -21.39 6.41
C MET A 308 -39.79 -20.12 6.69
N CYS A 309 -40.63 -20.12 7.72
CA CYS A 309 -41.39 -18.95 8.17
C CYS A 309 -40.56 -18.00 9.04
N ASN A 310 -39.42 -18.44 9.59
CA ASN A 310 -38.51 -17.60 10.34
C ASN A 310 -37.42 -17.01 9.42
N THR A 311 -37.45 -15.68 9.20
CA THR A 311 -36.51 -15.00 8.29
C THR A 311 -35.04 -15.26 8.61
N TYR A 312 -34.68 -15.33 9.89
CA TYR A 312 -33.31 -15.57 10.31
C TYR A 312 -32.87 -17.02 10.01
N ALA A 313 -33.67 -18.00 10.42
CA ALA A 313 -33.39 -19.43 10.20
C ALA A 313 -33.40 -19.81 8.72
N LYS A 314 -34.34 -19.24 7.95
CA LYS A 314 -34.39 -19.39 6.49
C LYS A 314 -33.10 -18.91 5.83
N ASN A 315 -32.64 -17.71 6.16
CA ASN A 315 -31.41 -17.16 5.58
C ASN A 315 -30.19 -18.04 5.92
N LEU A 316 -30.07 -18.51 7.16
CA LEU A 316 -29.01 -19.44 7.56
C LEU A 316 -29.08 -20.77 6.79
N PHE A 317 -30.27 -21.31 6.58
CA PHE A 317 -30.46 -22.56 5.84
C PHE A 317 -30.13 -22.43 4.35
N GLU A 318 -30.50 -21.32 3.72
CA GLU A 318 -30.14 -21.02 2.33
C GLU A 318 -28.63 -20.84 2.18
N GLU A 319 -27.99 -20.15 3.13
CA GLU A 319 -26.53 -20.02 3.19
C GLU A 319 -25.84 -21.39 3.36
N PHE A 320 -26.34 -22.22 4.28
CA PHE A 320 -25.85 -23.59 4.50
C PHE A 320 -25.94 -24.44 3.24
N ALA A 321 -27.08 -24.39 2.53
CA ALA A 321 -27.32 -25.14 1.31
C ALA A 321 -26.40 -24.68 0.16
N ALA A 322 -26.15 -23.38 0.05
CA ALA A 322 -25.23 -22.82 -0.93
C ALA A 322 -23.78 -23.23 -0.65
N LEU A 323 -23.38 -23.28 0.63
CA LEU A 323 -22.03 -23.68 1.05
C LEU A 323 -21.75 -25.17 0.85
N ARG A 324 -22.76 -26.03 0.62
CA ARG A 324 -22.59 -27.47 0.35
C ARG A 324 -22.58 -27.86 -1.13
N LYS A 325 -22.94 -26.93 -2.03
CA LYS A 325 -22.75 -27.11 -3.48
C LYS A 325 -21.28 -26.97 -3.87
#